data_AF-A0A4T2GVW7-F1
#
_entry.id   AF-A0A4T2GVW7-F1
#
_cell.length_a   1.000
_cell.length_b   1.000
_cell.length_c   1.000
_cell.angle_alpha   90.00
_cell.angle_beta   90.00
_cell.angle_gamma   90.00
#
_symmetry.space_group_name_H-M   'P 1'
#
loop_
_entity.id
_entity.type
_entity.pdbx_description
1 polymer ?
#
loop_
_entity_poly.entity_id
_entity_poly.type
_entity_poly.pdbx_seq_one_letter_code
_entity_poly.pdbx_strand_id
1 'polypeptide(L)'
;MANIITLQAIKDALGVLDEELLLLEFDKKHANLAKNKGKFQPLAQYTILGLNEETDSPIYLGILKATGEVATLDEYKEYQIKTANVELEKLEKDKQDLESKIAELLITNDKLTEDSWSIRDDYAKVAEEFDELTDLLEDLKQETKRECRKLKRKIRKELQQMGFTEKLKFLMS
;
A
#
# COMPACT_ATOMS: atom_id res chain seq x y z
N MET A 1 40.49 -32.91 21.07
CA MET A 1 40.54 -32.16 19.80
C MET A 1 39.32 -31.25 19.74
N ALA A 2 39.48 -30.05 19.21
CA ALA A 2 38.38 -29.15 18.88
C ALA A 2 38.63 -28.58 17.49
N ASN A 3 37.73 -28.84 16.54
CA ASN A 3 37.86 -28.37 15.17
C ASN A 3 36.61 -27.63 14.72
N ILE A 4 36.80 -26.71 13.77
CA ILE A 4 35.70 -26.02 13.09
C ILE A 4 35.36 -26.82 11.84
N ILE A 5 34.10 -27.20 11.72
CA ILE A 5 33.57 -27.81 10.50
C ILE A 5 33.26 -26.68 9.52
N THR A 6 34.12 -26.53 8.51
CA THR A 6 34.01 -25.49 7.48
C THR A 6 33.29 -25.96 6.21
N LEU A 7 33.04 -27.27 6.08
CA LEU A 7 32.41 -27.83 4.88
C LEU A 7 30.93 -27.41 4.83
N GLN A 8 30.56 -26.60 3.84
CA GLN A 8 29.20 -26.06 3.71
C GLN A 8 28.14 -27.16 3.60
N ALA A 9 28.41 -28.25 2.88
CA ALA A 9 27.48 -29.36 2.75
C ALA A 9 27.09 -30.01 4.10
N ILE A 10 28.02 -30.04 5.07
CA ILE A 10 27.75 -30.56 6.41
C ILE A 10 26.96 -29.54 7.25
N LYS A 11 27.31 -28.24 7.13
CA LYS A 11 26.56 -27.15 7.77
C LYS A 11 25.10 -27.17 7.32
N ASP A 12 24.86 -27.24 6.01
CA ASP A 12 23.52 -27.29 5.42
C ASP A 12 22.75 -28.53 5.86
N ALA A 13 23.38 -29.71 5.84
CA ALA A 13 22.76 -30.97 6.27
C ALA A 13 22.34 -30.96 7.75
N LEU A 14 23.03 -30.20 8.59
CA LEU A 14 22.72 -30.06 10.02
C LEU A 14 21.78 -28.87 10.31
N GLY A 15 21.44 -28.08 9.28
CA GLY A 15 20.54 -26.93 9.38
C GLY A 15 21.22 -25.64 9.86
N VAL A 16 22.55 -25.55 9.78
CA VAL A 16 23.33 -24.36 10.15
C VAL A 16 23.51 -23.48 8.92
N LEU A 17 22.49 -22.68 8.60
CA LEU A 17 22.43 -21.84 7.41
C LEU A 17 23.05 -20.45 7.60
N ASP A 18 23.29 -20.04 8.85
CA ASP A 18 23.87 -18.73 9.15
C ASP A 18 25.39 -18.74 8.93
N GLU A 19 25.88 -17.80 8.12
CA GLU A 19 27.30 -17.66 7.80
C GLU A 19 28.11 -17.14 8.99
N GLU A 20 27.48 -16.41 9.90
CA GLU A 20 28.13 -15.87 11.11
C GLU A 20 28.33 -16.93 12.20
N LEU A 21 27.72 -18.12 12.03
CA LEU A 21 27.79 -19.22 12.97
C LEU A 21 28.78 -20.29 12.50
N LEU A 22 29.61 -20.74 13.43
CA LEU A 22 30.59 -21.80 13.18
C LEU A 22 30.12 -23.10 13.81
N LEU A 23 30.14 -24.18 13.03
CA LEU A 23 29.89 -25.52 13.54
C LEU A 23 31.19 -26.07 14.14
N LEU A 24 31.13 -26.51 15.39
CA LEU A 24 32.27 -27.01 16.15
C LEU A 24 32.10 -28.49 16.46
N GLU A 25 33.17 -29.25 16.26
CA GLU A 25 33.35 -30.58 16.85
C GLU A 25 34.35 -30.51 18.02
N PHE A 26 34.05 -31.14 19.14
CA PHE A 26 34.95 -31.15 20.30
C PHE A 26 34.80 -32.42 21.15
N ASP A 27 35.89 -32.86 21.80
CA ASP A 27 35.85 -34.00 22.72
C ASP A 27 35.56 -33.59 24.18
N LYS A 28 35.42 -34.59 25.06
CA LYS A 28 35.22 -34.38 26.50
C LYS A 28 36.34 -33.58 27.18
N LYS A 29 37.59 -33.66 26.72
CA LYS A 29 38.71 -32.87 27.30
C LYS A 29 38.56 -31.39 26.99
N HIS A 30 37.92 -31.06 25.87
CA HIS A 30 37.67 -29.70 25.41
C HIS A 30 36.25 -29.23 25.74
N ALA A 31 35.53 -29.94 26.62
CA ALA A 31 34.20 -29.56 27.09
C ALA A 31 34.13 -28.16 27.71
N ASN A 32 35.26 -27.58 28.12
CA ASN A 32 35.30 -26.21 28.59
C ASN A 32 35.00 -25.16 27.50
N LEU A 33 35.11 -25.54 26.23
CA LEU A 33 34.66 -24.74 25.09
C LEU A 33 33.13 -24.67 25.01
N ALA A 34 32.40 -25.65 25.56
CA ALA A 34 30.94 -25.74 25.58
C ALA A 34 30.27 -24.78 26.58
N LYS A 35 30.93 -23.66 26.92
CA LYS A 35 30.44 -22.69 27.89
C LYS A 35 29.37 -21.82 27.23
N ASN A 36 28.10 -22.05 27.59
CA ASN A 36 26.98 -21.24 27.16
C ASN A 36 26.67 -20.20 28.25
N LYS A 37 26.72 -18.90 27.93
CA LYS A 37 26.38 -17.81 28.88
C LYS A 37 27.06 -17.90 30.24
N GLY A 38 28.30 -18.38 30.28
CA GLY A 38 29.04 -18.52 31.54
C GLY A 38 28.81 -19.83 32.32
N LYS A 39 27.88 -20.70 31.89
CA LYS A 39 27.55 -21.97 32.54
C LYS A 39 28.00 -23.15 31.68
N PHE A 40 28.55 -24.19 32.32
CA PHE A 40 28.87 -25.45 31.63
C PHE A 40 27.57 -26.24 31.42
N GLN A 41 27.20 -26.47 30.17
CA GLN A 41 26.11 -27.41 29.89
C GLN A 41 26.60 -28.85 30.03
N PRO A 42 25.75 -29.77 30.51
CA PRO A 42 26.05 -31.19 30.49
C PRO A 42 26.31 -31.66 29.05
N LEU A 43 27.43 -32.36 28.83
CA LEU A 43 27.77 -32.94 27.53
C LEU A 43 26.69 -33.87 26.95
N ALA A 44 25.83 -34.43 27.80
CA ALA A 44 24.69 -35.26 27.39
C ALA A 44 23.65 -34.51 26.53
N GLN A 45 23.69 -33.16 26.51
CA GLN A 45 22.79 -32.33 25.72
C GLN A 45 23.32 -32.04 24.31
N TYR A 46 24.57 -32.44 24.01
CA TYR A 46 25.18 -32.24 22.70
C TYR A 46 25.06 -33.51 21.85
N THR A 47 24.82 -33.32 20.54
CA THR A 47 24.79 -34.43 19.58
C THR A 47 26.17 -35.06 19.45
N ILE A 48 26.23 -36.39 19.52
CA ILE A 48 27.48 -37.15 19.35
C ILE A 48 27.66 -37.45 17.86
N LEU A 49 28.77 -37.00 17.28
CA LEU A 49 29.14 -37.29 15.88
C LEU A 49 29.71 -38.71 15.76
N GLY A 50 30.48 -39.14 16.75
CA GLY A 50 31.21 -40.41 16.74
C GLY A 50 32.20 -40.53 17.89
N LEU A 51 33.17 -41.42 17.74
CA LEU A 51 34.28 -41.61 18.67
C LEU A 51 35.57 -41.07 18.07
N ASN A 52 36.44 -40.49 18.90
CA ASN A 52 37.78 -40.11 18.50
C ASN A 52 38.65 -41.37 18.32
N GLU A 53 39.27 -41.52 17.16
CA GLU A 53 40.12 -42.67 16.82
C GLU A 53 41.32 -42.83 17.77
N GLU A 54 41.83 -41.74 18.35
CA GLU A 54 43.01 -41.79 19.23
C GLU A 54 42.68 -42.07 20.69
N THR A 55 41.50 -41.63 21.17
CA THR A 55 41.17 -41.62 22.59
C THR A 55 39.91 -42.40 22.94
N ASP A 56 39.23 -42.97 21.95
CA ASP A 56 37.98 -43.73 22.07
C ASP A 56 36.87 -42.95 22.83
N SER A 57 36.99 -41.62 22.81
CA SER A 57 36.10 -40.71 23.55
C SER A 57 35.06 -40.10 22.62
N PRO A 58 33.82 -39.85 23.08
CA PRO A 58 32.79 -39.22 22.26
C PRO A 58 33.21 -37.83 21.74
N ILE A 59 32.89 -37.58 20.47
CA ILE A 59 33.01 -36.27 19.82
C ILE A 59 31.62 -35.65 19.78
N TYR A 60 31.50 -34.44 20.31
CA TYR A 60 30.28 -33.66 20.43
C TYR A 60 30.23 -32.55 19.38
N LEU A 61 29.03 -32.24 18.90
CA LEU A 61 28.76 -31.12 17.99
C LEU A 61 28.07 -29.96 18.70
N GLY A 62 28.58 -28.75 18.50
CA GLY A 62 27.97 -27.51 18.97
C GLY A 62 28.07 -26.38 17.95
N ILE A 63 27.34 -25.30 18.18
CA ILE A 63 27.38 -24.09 17.35
C ILE A 63 28.03 -22.97 18.14
N LEU A 64 29.12 -22.43 17.62
CA LEU A 64 29.77 -21.23 18.13
C LEU A 64 29.08 -20.00 17.56
N LYS A 65 28.55 -19.17 18.47
CA LYS A 65 28.00 -17.87 18.17
C LYS A 65 29.10 -16.83 18.02
N ALA A 66 28.80 -15.73 17.32
CA ALA A 66 29.69 -14.56 17.25
C ALA A 66 30.09 -14.01 18.64
N THR A 67 29.26 -14.24 19.66
CA THR A 67 29.53 -13.88 21.06
C THR A 67 30.58 -14.76 21.75
N GLY A 68 31.06 -15.82 21.09
CA GLY A 68 31.97 -16.81 21.67
C GLY A 68 31.27 -17.89 22.51
N GLU A 69 29.94 -17.88 22.58
CA GLU A 69 29.15 -18.89 23.27
C GLU A 69 28.92 -20.13 22.38
N VAL A 70 29.01 -21.31 22.98
CA VAL A 70 28.69 -22.57 22.28
C VAL A 70 27.32 -23.08 22.71
N ALA A 71 26.39 -23.15 21.77
CA ALA A 71 25.06 -23.73 21.96
C ALA A 71 25.00 -25.16 21.41
N THR A 72 24.02 -25.94 21.88
CA THR A 72 23.71 -27.23 21.25
C THR A 72 23.02 -27.00 19.92
N LEU A 73 23.07 -27.99 19.02
CA LEU A 73 22.38 -27.92 17.73
C LEU A 73 20.85 -27.78 17.91
N ASP A 74 20.29 -28.45 18.92
CA ASP A 74 18.87 -28.42 19.23
C ASP A 74 18.43 -27.05 19.77
N GLU A 75 19.21 -26.42 20.66
CA GLU A 75 18.93 -25.07 21.15
C GLU A 75 18.92 -24.03 20.02
N TYR A 76 19.85 -24.16 19.07
CA TYR A 76 19.90 -23.29 17.91
C TYR A 76 18.67 -23.46 17.01
N LYS A 77 18.29 -24.71 16.71
CA LYS A 77 17.09 -24.99 15.91
C LYS A 77 15.83 -24.47 16.60
N GLU A 78 15.69 -24.67 17.91
CA GLU A 78 14.56 -24.16 18.68
C GLU A 78 14.51 -22.63 18.66
N TYR A 79 15.65 -21.95 18.78
CA TYR A 79 15.74 -20.50 18.67
C TYR A 79 15.32 -19.99 17.29
N GLN A 80 15.77 -20.65 16.22
CA GLN A 80 15.37 -20.30 14.85
C GLN A 80 13.87 -20.48 14.63
N ILE A 81 13.30 -21.60 15.07
CA ILE A 81 11.86 -21.85 14.96
C ILE A 81 11.06 -20.78 15.70
N LYS A 82 11.46 -20.43 16.93
CA LYS A 82 10.80 -19.37 17.71
C LYS A 82 10.85 -18.02 17.00
N THR A 83 12.01 -17.66 16.46
CA THR A 83 12.20 -16.39 15.76
C THR A 83 11.36 -16.35 14.48
N ALA A 84 11.39 -17.42 13.69
CA ALA A 84 10.59 -17.55 12.48
C ALA A 84 9.07 -17.50 12.77
N ASN A 85 8.61 -18.13 13.86
CA ASN A 85 7.20 -18.07 14.24
C ASN A 85 6.75 -16.64 14.61
N VAL A 86 7.58 -15.89 15.34
CA VAL A 86 7.29 -14.48 15.66
C VAL A 86 7.23 -13.62 14.40
N GLU A 87 8.13 -13.86 13.44
CA GLU A 87 8.10 -13.16 12.16
C GLU A 87 6.86 -13.53 11.33
N LEU A 88 6.47 -14.81 11.33
CA LEU A 88 5.23 -15.27 10.68
C LEU A 88 3.99 -14.63 11.28
N GLU A 89 3.86 -14.60 12.61
CA GLU A 89 2.73 -13.93 13.30
C GLU A 89 2.65 -12.45 12.93
N LYS A 90 3.81 -11.78 12.81
CA LYS A 90 3.87 -10.38 12.38
C LYS A 90 3.40 -10.22 10.93
N LEU A 91 3.86 -11.08 10.02
CA LEU A 91 3.45 -11.04 8.61
C LEU A 91 1.95 -11.34 8.44
N GLU A 92 1.40 -12.27 9.22
CA GLU A 92 -0.03 -12.56 9.22
C GLU A 92 -0.86 -11.35 9.67
N LYS A 93 -0.40 -10.64 10.70
CA LYS A 93 -1.03 -9.41 11.17
C LYS A 93 -0.95 -8.29 10.13
N ASP A 94 0.23 -8.06 9.56
CA ASP A 94 0.43 -7.05 8.51
C ASP A 94 -0.44 -7.34 7.28
N LYS A 95 -0.63 -8.62 6.93
CA LYS A 95 -1.54 -9.06 5.87
C LYS A 95 -2.99 -8.71 6.19
N GLN A 96 -3.48 -9.01 7.40
CA GLN A 96 -4.84 -8.69 7.82
C GLN A 96 -5.11 -7.17 7.82
N ASP A 97 -4.13 -6.38 8.24
CA ASP A 97 -4.22 -4.92 8.21
C ASP A 97 -4.29 -4.38 6.77
N LEU A 98 -3.51 -4.96 5.84
CA LEU A 98 -3.55 -4.59 4.43
C LEU A 98 -4.86 -5.00 3.76
N GLU A 99 -5.38 -6.20 4.04
CA GLU A 99 -6.68 -6.65 3.53
C GLU A 99 -7.81 -5.72 4.01
N SER A 100 -7.74 -5.28 5.26
CA SER A 100 -8.70 -4.32 5.83
C SER A 100 -8.63 -2.96 5.12
N LYS A 101 -7.42 -2.43 4.88
CA LYS A 101 -7.23 -1.18 4.12
C LYS A 101 -7.71 -1.29 2.67
N ILE A 102 -7.50 -2.43 2.02
CA ILE A 102 -8.01 -2.69 0.67
C ILE A 102 -9.53 -2.65 0.66
N ALA A 103 -10.19 -3.29 1.64
CA ALA A 103 -11.65 -3.25 1.75
C ALA A 103 -12.18 -1.82 1.96
N GLU A 104 -11.54 -1.02 2.82
CA GLU A 104 -11.90 0.40 3.01
C GLU A 104 -11.76 1.20 1.72
N LEU A 105 -10.65 1.03 0.99
CA LEU A 105 -10.41 1.72 -0.27
C LEU A 105 -11.42 1.33 -1.35
N LEU A 106 -11.83 0.07 -1.42
CA LEU A 106 -12.88 -0.38 -2.35
C LEU A 106 -14.21 0.31 -2.05
N ILE A 107 -14.64 0.33 -0.79
CA ILE A 107 -15.87 1.04 -0.38
C ILE A 107 -15.79 2.53 -0.72
N THR A 108 -14.62 3.14 -0.54
CA THR A 108 -14.42 4.56 -0.84
C THR A 108 -14.47 4.83 -2.34
N ASN A 109 -13.90 3.94 -3.15
CA ASN A 109 -13.92 4.03 -4.61
C ASN A 109 -15.33 3.87 -5.16
N ASP A 110 -16.10 2.91 -4.65
CA ASP A 110 -17.49 2.71 -5.05
C ASP A 110 -18.33 3.97 -4.79
N LYS A 111 -18.18 4.58 -3.61
CA LYS A 111 -18.86 5.85 -3.28
C LYS A 111 -18.46 7.00 -4.21
N LEU A 112 -17.16 7.17 -4.45
CA LEU A 112 -16.68 8.22 -5.36
C LEU A 112 -17.18 8.00 -6.81
N THR A 113 -17.29 6.74 -7.21
CA THR A 113 -17.84 6.38 -8.52
C THR A 113 -19.32 6.74 -8.60
N GLU A 114 -20.11 6.38 -7.59
CA GLU A 114 -21.53 6.76 -7.49
C GLU A 114 -21.73 8.29 -7.49
N ASP A 115 -20.96 9.02 -6.68
CA ASP A 115 -20.96 10.48 -6.66
C ASP A 115 -20.62 11.08 -8.04
N SER A 116 -19.63 10.50 -8.73
CA SER A 116 -19.24 10.93 -10.08
C SER A 116 -20.36 10.71 -11.11
N TRP A 117 -21.13 9.63 -11.00
CA TRP A 117 -22.28 9.40 -11.87
C TRP A 117 -23.40 10.41 -11.57
N SER A 118 -23.69 10.67 -10.29
CA SER A 118 -24.68 11.67 -9.90
C SER A 118 -24.33 13.07 -10.41
N ILE A 119 -23.07 13.50 -10.26
CA ILE A 119 -22.61 14.81 -10.75
C ILE A 119 -22.75 14.90 -12.27
N ARG A 120 -22.45 13.81 -12.99
CA ARG A 120 -22.57 13.77 -14.45
C ARG A 120 -24.02 13.92 -14.89
N ASP A 121 -24.95 13.25 -14.21
CA ASP A 121 -26.39 13.36 -14.50
C ASP A 121 -26.92 14.77 -14.20
N ASP A 122 -26.48 15.38 -13.10
CA ASP A 122 -26.85 16.76 -12.77
C ASP A 122 -26.30 17.76 -13.80
N TYR A 123 -25.06 17.56 -14.27
CA TYR A 123 -24.50 18.38 -15.34
C TYR A 123 -25.29 18.24 -16.65
N ALA A 124 -25.73 17.02 -16.99
CA ALA A 124 -26.56 16.79 -18.17
C ALA A 124 -27.90 17.54 -18.09
N LYS A 125 -28.58 17.50 -16.95
CA LYS A 125 -29.83 18.26 -16.71
C LYS A 125 -29.61 19.76 -16.84
N VAL A 126 -28.56 20.29 -16.21
CA VAL A 126 -28.24 21.72 -16.27
C VAL A 126 -27.92 22.14 -17.70
N ALA A 127 -27.26 21.29 -18.49
CA ALA A 127 -27.01 21.57 -19.91
C ALA A 127 -28.31 21.63 -20.73
N GLU A 128 -29.25 20.71 -20.50
CA GLU A 128 -30.59 20.75 -21.12
C GLU A 128 -31.35 22.04 -20.75
N GLU A 129 -31.38 22.41 -19.46
CA GLU A 129 -32.00 23.66 -19.01
C GLU A 129 -31.33 24.89 -19.65
N PHE A 130 -30.02 24.86 -19.84
CA PHE A 130 -29.27 25.96 -20.45
C PHE A 130 -29.59 26.10 -21.95
N ASP A 131 -29.73 24.99 -22.67
CA ASP A 131 -30.12 24.98 -24.07
C ASP A 131 -31.56 25.51 -24.22
N GLU A 132 -32.50 25.07 -23.38
CA GLU A 132 -33.88 25.57 -23.37
C GLU A 132 -33.95 27.09 -23.10
N LEU A 133 -33.19 27.58 -22.11
CA LEU A 133 -33.11 29.01 -21.81
C LEU A 133 -32.48 29.80 -22.97
N THR A 134 -31.52 29.22 -23.66
CA THR A 134 -30.88 29.84 -24.83
C THR A 134 -31.86 29.98 -25.99
N ASP A 135 -32.66 28.96 -26.25
CA ASP A 135 -33.72 29.00 -27.26
C ASP A 135 -34.79 30.06 -26.93
N LEU A 136 -35.26 30.09 -25.67
CA LEU A 136 -36.21 31.11 -25.19
C LEU A 136 -35.65 32.53 -25.34
N LEU A 137 -34.36 32.74 -25.06
CA LEU A 137 -33.72 34.04 -25.21
C LEU A 137 -33.68 34.49 -26.67
N GLU A 138 -33.37 33.58 -27.60
CA GLU A 138 -33.32 33.92 -29.02
C GLU A 138 -34.74 34.20 -29.56
N ASP A 139 -35.75 33.46 -29.10
CA ASP A 139 -37.16 33.72 -29.41
C ASP A 139 -37.61 35.12 -28.93
N LEU A 140 -37.34 35.46 -27.68
CA LEU A 140 -37.64 36.78 -27.11
C LEU A 140 -36.94 37.90 -27.88
N LYS A 141 -35.68 37.69 -28.28
CA LYS A 141 -34.90 38.64 -29.06
C LYS A 141 -35.48 38.82 -30.46
N GLN A 142 -35.97 37.76 -31.10
CA GLN A 142 -36.67 37.84 -32.38
C GLN A 142 -38.01 38.58 -32.24
N GLU A 143 -38.78 38.29 -31.21
CA GLU A 143 -40.05 38.96 -30.92
C GLU A 143 -39.84 40.45 -30.69
N THR A 144 -38.89 40.83 -29.84
CA THR A 144 -38.52 42.23 -29.58
C THR A 144 -38.12 42.96 -30.87
N LYS A 145 -37.33 42.31 -31.75
CA LYS A 145 -36.98 42.87 -33.07
C LYS A 145 -38.22 43.07 -33.95
N ARG A 146 -39.18 42.14 -33.94
CA ARG A 146 -40.44 42.24 -34.71
C ARG A 146 -41.29 43.39 -34.17
N GLU A 147 -41.43 43.52 -32.86
CA GLU A 147 -42.18 44.60 -32.22
C GLU A 147 -41.57 45.97 -32.50
N CYS A 148 -40.25 46.11 -32.37
CA CYS A 148 -39.54 47.33 -32.75
C CYS A 148 -39.80 47.73 -34.22
N ARG A 149 -39.81 46.76 -35.15
CA ARG A 149 -40.14 47.02 -36.56
C ARG A 149 -41.60 47.43 -36.73
N LYS A 150 -42.54 46.81 -36.01
CA LYS A 150 -43.96 47.20 -36.02
C LYS A 150 -44.14 48.64 -35.50
N LEU A 151 -43.50 48.97 -34.37
CA LEU A 151 -43.55 50.32 -33.77
C LEU A 151 -42.97 51.38 -34.72
N LYS A 152 -41.79 51.13 -35.30
CA LYS A 152 -41.19 52.03 -36.31
C LYS A 152 -42.12 52.28 -37.50
N ARG A 153 -42.83 51.24 -37.97
CA ARG A 153 -43.81 51.37 -39.07
C ARG A 153 -45.03 52.18 -38.65
N LYS A 154 -45.56 51.99 -37.43
CA LYS A 154 -46.67 52.78 -36.89
C LYS A 154 -46.30 54.26 -36.80
N ILE A 155 -45.17 54.58 -36.15
CA ILE A 155 -44.65 55.95 -36.04
C ILE A 155 -44.48 56.58 -37.43
N ARG A 156 -43.91 55.85 -38.40
CA ARG A 156 -43.76 56.37 -39.77
C ARG A 156 -45.09 56.69 -40.44
N LYS A 157 -46.12 55.86 -40.26
CA LYS A 157 -47.46 56.11 -40.82
C LYS A 157 -48.12 57.32 -40.17
N GLU A 158 -48.06 57.42 -38.84
CA GLU A 158 -48.57 58.57 -38.08
C GLU A 158 -47.89 59.85 -38.54
N LEU A 159 -46.55 59.86 -38.63
CA LEU A 159 -45.81 60.98 -39.18
C LEU A 159 -46.24 61.31 -40.62
N GLN A 160 -46.48 60.34 -41.50
CA GLN A 160 -46.93 60.65 -42.87
C GLN A 160 -48.31 61.34 -42.90
N GLN A 161 -49.20 60.97 -41.99
CA GLN A 161 -50.57 61.48 -41.89
C GLN A 161 -50.67 62.85 -41.18
N MET A 162 -49.67 63.22 -40.38
CA MET A 162 -49.63 64.52 -39.69
C MET A 162 -49.42 65.71 -40.64
N GLY A 163 -50.09 66.82 -40.33
CA GLY A 163 -49.89 68.12 -40.98
C GLY A 163 -48.50 68.70 -40.70
N PHE A 164 -48.06 69.69 -41.49
CA PHE A 164 -46.71 70.29 -41.37
C PHE A 164 -46.45 70.91 -39.98
N THR A 165 -47.44 71.62 -39.42
CA THR A 165 -47.35 72.24 -38.09
C THR A 165 -47.36 71.21 -36.95
N GLU A 166 -48.04 70.07 -37.12
CA GLU A 166 -48.07 68.97 -36.15
C GLU A 166 -46.74 68.20 -36.13
N LYS A 167 -46.13 67.96 -37.30
CA LYS A 167 -44.78 67.38 -37.42
C LYS A 167 -43.72 68.22 -36.72
N LEU A 168 -43.77 69.54 -36.90
CA LEU A 168 -42.84 70.46 -36.25
C LEU A 168 -42.98 70.42 -34.72
N LYS A 169 -44.21 70.34 -34.19
CA LYS A 169 -44.43 70.19 -32.74
C LYS A 169 -43.91 68.85 -32.21
N PHE A 170 -44.15 67.75 -32.92
CA PHE A 170 -43.70 66.41 -32.52
C PHE A 170 -42.17 66.24 -32.52
N LEU A 171 -41.46 66.93 -33.41
CA LEU A 171 -39.99 66.87 -33.48
C LEU A 171 -39.28 67.77 -32.45
N MET A 172 -39.99 68.76 -31.88
CA MET A 172 -39.44 69.70 -30.89
C MET A 172 -39.74 69.31 -29.43
N SER A 173 -40.59 68.30 -29.20
CA SER A 173 -40.89 67.69 -27.90
C SER A 173 -40.01 66.47 -27.64
#